data_AF-A0A1A7XWE9-F1
#
_entry.id   AF-A0A1A7XWE9-F1
#
_cell.length_a   1.000
_cell.length_b   1.000
_cell.length_c   1.000
_cell.angle_alpha   90.00
_cell.angle_beta   90.00
_cell.angle_gamma   90.00
#
_symmetry.space_group_name_H-M   'P 1'
#
loop_
_entity.id
_entity.type
_entity.pdbx_description
1 polymer ?
#
loop_
_entity_poly.entity_id
_entity_poly.type
_entity_poly.pdbx_seq_one_letter_code
_entity_poly.pdbx_strand_id
1 'polypeptide(L)'
;QHADHFGFPFGATDVMCQIPGNCEASHVTLLTQPSTEDVSDLSWISIKNKKISGKEEKMLNFTVCISNLFGDYNNVLQFAQTLEMYRLLGVNRVV
;
A
#
# COMPACT_ATOMS: atom_id res chain seq x y z
N GLN A 1 7.94 -11.11 -9.15
CA GLN A 1 8.79 -9.91 -8.97
C GLN A 1 8.30 -8.89 -9.96
N HIS A 2 7.90 -7.70 -9.50
CA HIS A 2 7.45 -6.64 -10.38
C HIS A 2 8.63 -6.14 -11.22
N ALA A 3 8.44 -5.89 -12.50
CA ALA A 3 9.50 -5.39 -13.40
C ALA A 3 9.76 -3.89 -13.21
N ASP A 4 8.75 -3.16 -12.74
CA ASP A 4 8.80 -1.72 -12.59
C ASP A 4 9.44 -1.33 -11.25
N HIS A 5 10.69 -0.86 -11.30
CA HIS A 5 11.43 -0.35 -10.14
C HIS A 5 11.62 1.17 -10.19
N PHE A 6 11.17 1.82 -11.26
CA PHE A 6 11.18 3.29 -11.43
C PHE A 6 12.54 3.97 -11.18
N GLY A 7 13.65 3.26 -11.41
CA GLY A 7 15.02 3.75 -11.17
C GLY A 7 15.46 3.72 -9.71
N PHE A 8 14.64 3.22 -8.78
CA PHE A 8 15.02 3.00 -7.39
C PHE A 8 15.77 1.67 -7.21
N PRO A 9 16.65 1.56 -6.20
CA PRO A 9 17.35 0.31 -5.90
C PRO A 9 16.44 -0.75 -5.25
N PHE A 10 15.17 -0.42 -5.00
CA PHE A 10 14.15 -1.29 -4.41
C PHE A 10 12.90 -1.30 -5.31
N GLY A 11 12.18 -2.43 -5.29
CA GLY A 11 10.99 -2.64 -6.11
C GLY A 11 9.84 -3.25 -5.30
N ALA A 12 8.64 -3.21 -5.87
CA ALA A 12 7.49 -3.87 -5.29
C ALA A 12 7.67 -5.40 -5.32
N THR A 13 7.19 -6.07 -4.28
CA THR A 13 7.14 -7.52 -4.22
C THR A 13 5.84 -7.96 -3.57
N ASP A 14 5.28 -9.04 -4.08
CA ASP A 14 4.11 -9.69 -3.49
C ASP A 14 4.61 -10.77 -2.53
N VAL A 15 4.12 -10.74 -1.29
CA VAL A 15 4.40 -11.76 -0.28
C VAL A 15 3.09 -12.47 0.02
N MET A 16 2.97 -13.72 -0.40
CA MET A 16 1.78 -14.54 -0.19
C MET A 16 2.03 -15.57 0.90
N CYS A 17 1.14 -15.63 1.89
CA CYS A 17 1.14 -16.65 2.93
C CYS A 17 -0.14 -17.49 2.80
N GLN A 18 0.00 -18.82 2.81
CA GLN A 18 -1.14 -19.71 2.93
C GLN A 18 -1.65 -19.66 4.37
N ILE A 19 -2.89 -19.20 4.56
CA ILE A 19 -3.52 -19.17 5.88
C ILE A 19 -4.00 -20.59 6.19
N PRO A 20 -3.54 -21.21 7.29
CA PRO A 20 -4.01 -22.54 7.68
C PRO A 20 -5.53 -22.57 7.89
N GLY A 21 -6.15 -23.74 7.68
CA GLY A 21 -7.55 -23.94 8.03
C GLY A 21 -7.79 -23.62 9.52
N ASN A 22 -8.89 -22.93 9.82
CA ASN A 22 -9.25 -22.45 11.17
C ASN A 22 -8.31 -21.39 11.78
N CYS A 23 -7.45 -20.75 10.98
CA CYS A 23 -6.65 -19.63 11.45
C CYS A 23 -7.36 -18.29 11.14
N GLU A 24 -7.77 -17.57 12.20
CA GLU A 24 -8.30 -16.21 12.05
C GLU A 24 -7.20 -15.15 12.27
N ALA A 25 -6.25 -15.08 11.33
CA ALA A 25 -5.14 -14.14 11.42
C ALA A 25 -5.61 -12.69 11.56
N SER A 26 -5.10 -11.95 12.55
CA SER A 26 -5.41 -10.53 12.79
C SER A 26 -4.26 -9.59 12.42
N HIS A 27 -3.03 -10.08 12.54
CA HIS A 27 -1.81 -9.36 12.27
C HIS A 27 -0.86 -10.24 11.46
N VAL A 28 0.05 -9.59 10.73
CA VAL A 28 1.16 -10.22 10.02
C VAL A 28 2.45 -9.49 10.36
N THR A 29 3.58 -10.17 10.19
CA THR A 29 4.90 -9.57 10.32
C THR A 29 5.81 -10.12 9.24
N LEU A 30 6.83 -9.35 8.87
CA LEU A 30 7.81 -9.73 7.84
C LEU A 30 9.15 -10.00 8.52
N LEU A 31 9.64 -11.22 8.35
CA LEU A 31 10.94 -11.64 8.86
C LEU A 31 11.93 -11.75 7.70
N THR A 32 13.07 -11.07 7.81
CA THR A 32 14.16 -11.16 6.82
C THR A 32 15.06 -12.37 7.07
N GLN A 33 15.02 -12.93 8.28
CA GLN A 33 15.76 -14.11 8.69
C GLN A 33 14.82 -15.04 9.49
N PRO A 34 15.02 -16.36 9.44
CA PRO A 34 14.25 -17.29 10.26
C PRO A 34 14.46 -16.96 11.75
N SER A 35 13.40 -16.61 12.46
CA SER A 35 13.46 -16.09 13.83
C SER A 35 13.90 -17.16 14.83
N THR A 36 14.87 -16.81 15.68
CA THR A 36 15.18 -17.51 16.94
C THR A 36 14.77 -16.69 18.17
N GLU A 37 14.26 -15.47 17.96
CA GLU A 37 13.96 -14.48 18.99
C GLU A 37 12.47 -14.43 19.37
N ASP A 38 12.21 -13.81 20.52
CA ASP A 38 10.88 -13.64 21.12
C ASP A 38 9.97 -12.85 20.16
N VAL A 39 8.88 -13.49 19.74
CA VAL A 39 7.93 -12.98 18.73
C VAL A 39 7.24 -11.67 19.17
N SER A 40 7.36 -11.35 20.46
CA SER A 40 6.81 -10.17 21.12
C SER A 40 7.41 -8.84 20.61
N ASP A 41 8.67 -8.83 20.17
CA ASP A 41 9.37 -7.60 19.75
C ASP A 41 9.21 -7.27 18.26
N LEU A 42 8.41 -8.05 17.53
CA LEU A 42 8.24 -7.89 16.09
C LEU A 42 7.33 -6.71 15.73
N SER A 43 7.60 -6.11 14.57
CA SER A 43 6.71 -5.09 13.99
C SER A 43 5.48 -5.77 13.38
N TRP A 44 4.35 -5.65 14.07
CA TRP A 44 3.07 -6.23 13.66
C TRP A 44 2.24 -5.27 12.81
N ILE A 45 1.76 -5.77 11.67
CA ILE A 45 0.92 -5.05 10.73
C ILE A 45 -0.49 -5.63 10.78
N SER A 46 -1.49 -4.80 11.04
CA SER A 46 -2.89 -5.25 11.12
C SER A 46 -3.49 -5.58 9.75
N ILE A 47 -4.22 -6.69 9.68
CA ILE A 47 -4.97 -7.09 8.48
C ILE A 47 -6.31 -6.34 8.47
N LYS A 48 -6.45 -5.35 7.57
CA LYS A 48 -7.65 -4.50 7.51
C LYS A 48 -8.72 -4.97 6.53
N ASN A 49 -8.35 -5.80 5.56
CA ASN A 49 -9.22 -6.30 4.49
C ASN A 49 -9.88 -7.64 4.83
N LYS A 50 -10.22 -7.87 6.10
CA LYS A 50 -10.96 -9.08 6.49
C LYS A 50 -12.36 -9.06 5.88
N LYS A 51 -12.77 -10.17 5.28
CA LYS A 51 -14.14 -10.35 4.78
C LYS A 51 -15.08 -10.45 5.99
N ILE A 52 -15.64 -9.32 6.43
CA ILE A 52 -16.66 -9.29 7.47
C ILE A 52 -17.94 -9.82 6.84
N SER A 53 -18.38 -11.03 7.23
CA SER A 53 -19.68 -11.54 6.81
C SER A 53 -20.77 -10.61 7.32
N GLY A 54 -21.35 -9.80 6.44
CA GLY A 54 -22.62 -9.10 6.69
C GLY A 54 -22.55 -7.62 7.10
N LYS A 55 -21.48 -6.87 6.81
CA LYS A 55 -21.52 -5.40 6.95
C LYS A 55 -21.15 -4.72 5.64
N GLU A 56 -21.99 -3.74 5.30
CA GLU A 56 -21.91 -2.81 4.16
C GLU A 56 -20.48 -2.55 3.72
N GLU A 57 -20.27 -2.44 2.41
CA GLU A 57 -19.02 -2.00 1.79
C GLU A 57 -18.52 -0.75 2.52
N LYS A 58 -17.62 -0.94 3.49
CA LYS A 58 -17.05 0.18 4.24
C LYS A 58 -16.31 1.01 3.23
N MET A 59 -16.78 2.23 2.98
CA MET A 59 -16.02 3.23 2.24
C MET A 59 -14.70 3.45 2.98
N LEU A 60 -13.62 2.94 2.39
CA LEU A 60 -12.28 3.10 2.92
C LEU A 60 -11.76 4.46 2.47
N ASN A 61 -11.40 5.30 3.43
CA ASN A 61 -10.68 6.54 3.14
C ASN A 61 -9.22 6.18 2.85
N PHE A 62 -8.87 6.12 1.57
CA PHE A 62 -7.48 5.95 1.15
C PHE A 62 -6.81 7.31 0.95
N THR A 63 -5.59 7.43 1.44
CA THR A 63 -4.69 8.53 1.06
C THR A 63 -3.63 7.94 0.13
N VAL A 64 -3.51 8.50 -1.07
CA VAL A 64 -2.51 8.08 -2.04
C VAL A 64 -1.45 9.17 -2.14
N CYS A 65 -0.20 8.81 -1.95
CA CYS A 65 0.94 9.70 -2.19
C CYS A 65 1.42 9.48 -3.62
N ILE A 66 1.10 10.41 -4.52
CA ILE A 66 1.57 10.36 -5.91
C ILE A 66 2.53 11.52 -6.12
N SER A 67 3.73 11.21 -6.60
CA SER A 67 4.70 12.26 -6.96
C SER A 67 4.26 12.91 -8.26
N ASN A 68 3.80 14.16 -8.18
CA ASN A 68 3.47 14.98 -9.35
C ASN A 68 4.71 15.44 -10.15
N LEU A 69 5.91 15.11 -9.64
CA LEU A 69 7.20 15.52 -10.20
C LEU A 69 8.02 14.31 -10.66
N PHE A 70 7.41 13.14 -10.83
CA PHE A 70 8.10 11.95 -11.31
C PHE A 70 8.38 12.04 -12.83
N GLY A 71 9.57 11.61 -13.25
CA GLY A 71 10.10 11.83 -14.61
C GLY A 71 10.75 13.21 -14.76
N ASP A 72 11.36 13.51 -15.91
CA ASP A 72 12.03 14.78 -16.23
C ASP A 72 11.05 15.97 -16.30
N TYR A 73 10.39 16.23 -15.18
CA TYR A 73 9.46 17.32 -14.99
C TYR A 73 10.18 18.64 -15.25
N ASN A 74 9.73 19.38 -16.25
CA ASN A 74 10.37 20.61 -16.68
C ASN A 74 9.41 21.80 -16.82
N ASN A 75 8.12 21.61 -16.50
CA ASN A 75 7.11 22.61 -16.76
C ASN A 75 5.97 22.61 -15.71
N VAL A 76 5.72 23.79 -15.13
CA VAL A 76 4.61 24.10 -14.20
C VAL A 76 3.25 23.61 -14.71
N LEU A 77 3.02 23.64 -16.03
CA LEU A 77 1.78 23.18 -16.64
C LEU A 77 1.50 21.68 -16.43
N GLN A 78 2.54 20.84 -16.44
CA GLN A 78 2.37 19.39 -16.21
C GLN A 78 1.85 19.10 -14.80
N PHE A 79 2.26 19.91 -13.82
CA PHE A 79 1.76 19.79 -12.45
C PHE A 79 0.29 20.18 -12.34
N ALA A 80 -0.10 21.29 -12.99
CA ALA A 80 -1.49 21.71 -13.04
C ALA A 80 -2.39 20.65 -13.71
N GLN A 81 -1.92 20.03 -14.80
CA GLN A 81 -2.63 18.96 -15.50
C GLN A 81 -2.85 17.72 -14.62
N THR A 82 -1.82 17.30 -13.86
CA THR A 82 -1.95 16.17 -12.94
C THR A 82 -2.93 16.47 -11.79
N LEU A 83 -2.94 17.71 -11.27
CA LEU A 83 -3.92 18.11 -10.25
C LEU A 83 -5.36 18.12 -10.79
N GLU A 84 -5.59 18.57 -12.03
CA GLU A 84 -6.92 18.49 -12.65
C GLU A 84 -7.36 17.04 -12.88
N MET A 85 -6.43 16.14 -13.20
CA MET A 85 -6.72 14.71 -13.30
C MET A 85 -7.19 14.13 -11.95
N TYR A 86 -6.54 14.50 -10.83
CA TYR A 86 -7.01 14.10 -9.49
C TYR A 86 -8.39 14.64 -9.14
N ARG A 87 -8.69 15.88 -9.55
CA ARG A 87 -10.02 16.46 -9.39
C ARG A 87 -11.08 15.64 -10.15
N LEU A 88 -10.80 15.23 -11.40
CA LEU A 88 -11.70 14.39 -12.20
C LEU A 88 -11.92 13.00 -11.57
N LEU A 89 -10.89 12.45 -10.93
CA LEU A 89 -10.98 11.19 -10.19
C LEU A 89 -11.71 11.32 -8.84
N GLY A 90 -12.20 12.50 -8.49
CA GLY A 90 -12.95 12.72 -7.26
C GLY A 90 -12.07 12.84 -6.01
N VAL A 91 -10.78 13.17 -6.15
CA VAL A 91 -9.92 13.45 -5.00
C VAL A 91 -10.41 14.72 -4.30
N ASN A 92 -10.89 14.57 -3.07
CA ASN A 92 -11.45 15.68 -2.29
C ASN A 92 -10.40 16.62 -1.70
N ARG A 93 -9.14 16.15 -1.52
CA ARG A 93 -8.07 16.94 -0.90
C ARG A 93 -6.70 16.50 -1.43
N VAL A 94 -5.90 17.48 -1.84
CA VAL A 94 -4.45 17.33 -2.09
C VAL A 94 -3.73 18.10 -0.98
N VAL A 95 -2.65 17.55 -0.43
CA VAL A 95 -1.90 18.11 0.71
C VAL A 95 -0.46 18.34 0.33
#